data_AF-A0A143XRX3-F1
#
_entry.id   AF-A0A143XRX3-F1
#
_cell.length_a   1.000
_cell.length_b   1.000
_cell.length_c   1.000
_cell.angle_alpha   90.00
_cell.angle_beta   90.00
_cell.angle_gamma   90.00
#
_symmetry.space_group_name_H-M   'P 1'
#
loop_
_entity.id
_entity.type
_entity.pdbx_description
1 polymer ?
#
loop_
_entity_poly.entity_id
_entity_poly.type
_entity_poly.pdbx_seq_one_letter_code
_entity_poly.pdbx_strand_id
1 'polypeptide(L)' 'MTLTEAQRKANNKYREKNIKRIPLDVQKEKYEEIKAAAGQAGESVNGYIKKAIDERMIREKQ' A
#
# COMPACT_ATOMS: atom_id res chain seq x y z
N MET A 1 10.21 -16.63 16.18
CA MET A 1 11.26 -15.71 16.65
C MET A 1 10.61 -14.40 17.03
N THR A 2 10.65 -14.00 18.30
CA THR A 2 10.09 -12.73 18.77
C THR A 2 11.08 -11.61 18.48
N LEU A 3 10.67 -10.60 17.70
CA LEU A 3 11.46 -9.39 17.46
C LEU A 3 11.86 -8.77 18.80
N THR A 4 13.15 -8.50 18.97
CA THR A 4 13.65 -7.82 20.16
C THR A 4 13.13 -6.38 20.22
N GLU A 5 13.06 -5.82 21.43
CA GLU A 5 12.72 -4.41 21.67
C GLU A 5 13.55 -3.46 20.79
N ALA A 6 14.83 -3.77 20.59
CA ALA A 6 15.73 -3.01 19.74
C ALA A 6 15.33 -3.05 18.25
N GLN A 7 14.97 -4.23 17.73
CA GLN A 7 14.48 -4.37 16.36
C GLN A 7 13.17 -3.61 16.13
N ARG A 8 12.27 -3.62 17.12
CA ARG A 8 11.01 -2.86 17.07
C ARG A 8 11.26 -1.35 16.99
N LYS A 9 12.18 -0.82 17.82
CA LYS A 9 12.58 0.60 17.78
C LYS A 9 13.22 1.00 16.44
N ALA A 10 14.09 0.15 15.89
CA ALA A 10 14.72 0.39 14.60
C ALA A 10 13.69 0.43 13.46
N ASN A 11 12.75 -0.51 13.43
CA ASN A 11 11.67 -0.54 12.43
C ASN A 11 10.77 0.70 12.52
N ASN A 12 10.42 1.14 13.73
CA ASN A 12 9.62 2.35 13.92
C ASN A 12 10.35 3.60 13.40
N LYS A 13 11.63 3.76 13.74
CA LYS A 13 12.46 4.89 13.27
C LYS A 13 12.59 4.90 11.74
N TYR A 14 12.74 3.73 11.11
CA TYR A 14 12.76 3.62 9.65
C TYR A 14 11.43 4.04 9.03
N ARG A 15 10.31 3.56 9.59
CA ARG A 15 8.97 3.90 9.11
C ARG A 15 8.68 5.39 9.22
N GLU A 16 9.01 6.03 10.33
CA GLU A 16 8.81 7.48 10.53
C GLU A 16 9.61 8.33 9.54
N LYS A 17 10.86 7.93 9.25
CA LYS A 17 11.75 8.68 8.37
C LYS A 17 11.44 8.48 6.89
N ASN A 18 11.12 7.26 6.48
CA ASN A 18 11.10 6.87 5.07
C ASN A 18 9.71 6.56 4.52
N ILE A 19 8.69 6.44 5.37
CA ILE A 19 7.34 6.03 4.95
C ILE A 19 6.33 7.11 5.31
N LYS A 20 5.70 7.69 4.28
CA LYS A 20 4.50 8.50 4.44
C LYS A 20 3.26 7.63 4.21
N ARG A 21 2.33 7.62 5.15
CA ARG A 21 1.05 6.92 5.01
C ARG A 21 0.07 7.83 4.29
N ILE A 22 -0.57 7.32 3.24
CA ILE A 22 -1.67 7.97 2.55
C ILE A 22 -2.96 7.33 3.08
N PRO A 23 -3.76 8.01 3.92
CA PRO A 23 -5.09 7.54 4.26
C PRO A 23 -6.00 7.68 3.02
N LEU A 24 -6.75 6.63 2.71
CA LEU A 24 -7.71 6.61 1.62
C LEU A 24 -9.04 6.08 2.16
N ASP A 25 -10.04 6.96 2.21
CA ASP A 25 -11.41 6.56 2.54
C ASP A 25 -12.15 6.25 1.25
N VAL A 26 -12.70 5.04 1.17
CA VAL A 26 -13.53 4.58 0.06
C VAL A 26 -14.85 4.05 0.59
N GLN A 27 -15.88 4.11 -0.24
CA GLN A 27 -17.14 3.43 0.03
C GLN A 27 -16.92 1.90 0.08
N LYS A 28 -17.74 1.19 0.86
CA LYS A 28 -17.60 -0.26 1.05
C LYS A 28 -17.73 -1.02 -0.26
N GLU A 29 -18.67 -0.59 -1.09
CA GLU A 29 -18.94 -1.15 -2.42
C GLU A 29 -17.68 -1.02 -3.28
N LYS A 30 -17.06 0.16 -3.27
CA LYS A 30 -15.84 0.41 -4.04
C LYS A 30 -14.64 -0.37 -3.51
N TYR A 31 -14.57 -0.57 -2.20
CA TYR A 31 -13.54 -1.42 -1.60
C TYR A 31 -13.65 -2.87 -2.08
N GLU A 32 -14.86 -3.43 -2.09
CA GLU A 32 -15.07 -4.80 -2.57
C GLU A 32 -14.77 -4.95 -4.06
N GLU A 33 -15.11 -3.95 -4.89
CA GLU A 33 -14.67 -3.92 -6.30
C GLU A 33 -13.15 -3.96 -6.42
N ILE A 34 -12.44 -3.10 -5.68
CA ILE A 34 -10.97 -3.04 -5.70
C ILE A 34 -10.38 -4.36 -5.22
N LYS A 35 -10.97 -4.95 -4.18
CA LYS A 35 -10.52 -6.24 -3.61
C LYS A 35 -10.74 -7.39 -4.58
N ALA A 36 -11.85 -7.42 -5.29
CA ALA A 36 -12.09 -8.40 -6.35
C ALA A 36 -11.08 -8.24 -7.49
N ALA A 37 -10.84 -7.01 -7.95
CA ALA A 37 -9.86 -6.72 -9.01
C ALA A 37 -8.43 -7.09 -8.58
N ALA A 38 -8.04 -6.75 -7.35
CA ALA A 38 -6.75 -7.13 -6.79
C ALA A 38 -6.61 -8.65 -6.67
N GLY A 39 -7.67 -9.34 -6.24
CA GLY A 39 -7.72 -10.80 -6.18
C GLY A 39 -7.56 -11.47 -7.55
N GLN A 40 -8.20 -10.92 -8.59
CA GLN A 40 -8.03 -11.40 -9.97
C GLN A 40 -6.61 -11.15 -10.49
N ALA A 41 -5.98 -10.05 -10.10
CA ALA A 41 -4.59 -9.74 -10.43
C ALA A 41 -3.56 -10.54 -9.59
N GLY A 42 -4.00 -11.28 -8.57
CA GLY A 42 -3.11 -12.00 -7.65
C GLY A 42 -2.32 -11.08 -6.71
N GLU A 43 -2.74 -9.84 -6.51
CA GLU A 43 -2.06 -8.81 -5.74
C GLU A 43 -2.86 -8.44 -4.47
N SER A 44 -2.18 -7.91 -3.45
CA SER A 44 -2.90 -7.30 -2.31
C SER A 44 -3.59 -6.00 -2.74
N VAL A 45 -4.71 -5.64 -2.11
CA VAL A 45 -5.42 -4.36 -2.35
C VAL A 45 -4.46 -3.16 -2.33
N ASN A 46 -3.55 -3.11 -1.36
CA ASN A 46 -2.57 -2.02 -1.26
C ASN A 46 -1.55 -2.04 -2.40
N GLY A 47 -1.09 -3.22 -2.81
CA GLY A 47 -0.19 -3.38 -3.96
C GLY A 47 -0.85 -2.94 -5.26
N TYR A 48 -2.09 -3.39 -5.47
CA TYR A 48 -2.91 -3.04 -6.62
C TYR A 48 -3.13 -1.51 -6.74
N ILE A 49 -3.46 -0.85 -5.63
CA ILE A 49 -3.63 0.62 -5.59
C ILE A 49 -2.32 1.34 -5.92
N LYS A 50 -1.19 0.90 -5.35
CA LYS A 50 0.13 1.52 -5.62
C LYS A 50 0.51 1.41 -7.09
N LYS A 51 0.33 0.22 -7.66
CA LYS A 51 0.63 -0.05 -9.07
C LYS A 51 -0.23 0.80 -10.00
N ALA A 52 -1.52 0.93 -9.70
CA ALA A 52 -2.42 1.81 -10.48
C ALA A 52 -1.98 3.28 -10.44
N ILE A 53 -1.49 3.76 -9.29
CA ILE A 53 -0.93 5.12 -9.17
C ILE A 53 0.35 5.25 -10.01
N ASP A 54 1.27 4.29 -9.91
CA ASP A 54 2.53 4.29 -10.66
C ASP A 54 2.30 4.24 -12.17
N GLU A 55 1.42 3.36 -12.65
CA GLU A 55 1.01 3.25 -14.05
C GLU A 55 0.42 4.57 -14.57
N ARG A 56 -0.43 5.22 -13.76
CA ARG A 56 -1.00 6.53 -14.11
C ARG A 56 0.08 7.61 -14.21
N MET A 57 1.01 7.66 -13.25
CA MET A 57 2.11 8.62 -13.26
C MET A 57 3.05 8.42 -14.45
N ILE A 58 3.29 7.16 -14.86
CA ILE A 58 4.09 6.85 -16.05
C ILE A 58 3.38 7.34 -17.31
N ARG A 59 2.06 7.06 -17.43
CA ARG A 59 1.27 7.48 -18.59
C ARG A 59 1.19 9.00 -18.73
N GLU A 60 1.07 9.74 -17.64
CA GLU A 60 1.01 11.21 -17.65
C GLU A 60 2.36 11.88 -17.91
N LYS A 61 3.48 11.15 -17.82
CA LYS A 61 4.82 11.64 -18.16
C LYS A 61 5.21 11.41 -19.63
N GLN A 62 4.41 10.66 -20.38
CA GLN A 62 4.53 10.54 -21.83
C GLN A 62 3.77 11.68 -22.52
#